data_AF-A0A536WMK8-F1
#
_entry.id   AF-A0A536WMK8-F1
#
_cell.length_a   1.000
_cell.length_b   1.000
_cell.length_c   1.000
_cell.angle_alpha   90.00
_cell.angle_beta   90.00
_cell.angle_gamma   90.00
#
_symmetry.space_group_name_H-M   'P 1'
#
loop_
_entity.id
_entity.type
_entity.pdbx_description
1 polymer ?
#
loop_
_entity_poly.entity_id
_entity_poly.type
_entity_poly.pdbx_seq_one_letter_code
_entity_poly.pdbx_strand_id
1 'polypeptide(L)'
;MFDRWQTLNKQALALLNEVFGYPEFRGHQAAVIEHVTGGGDALVLMPTGSGKSLCYQIPALLREGTGVVVSPLISLMQDQVAALAELGVRAAFLNSTLSWTEVAEIEARARRGELDLLYVAPERLLTERCFTLLAASRLALIA
;
A
#
# COMPACT_ATOMS: atom_id res chain seq x y z
N MET A 1 -8.28 -25.60 1.06
CA MET A 1 -7.24 -24.75 1.70
C MET A 1 -6.00 -24.73 0.83
N PHE A 2 -5.32 -25.87 0.59
CA PHE A 2 -4.08 -26.00 -0.22
C PHE A 2 -4.08 -25.27 -1.59
N ASP A 3 -5.14 -25.40 -2.40
CA ASP A 3 -5.20 -24.76 -3.73
C ASP A 3 -5.20 -23.23 -3.70
N ARG A 4 -5.87 -22.63 -2.71
CA ARG A 4 -5.97 -21.16 -2.61
C ARG A 4 -4.60 -20.52 -2.38
N TRP A 5 -3.72 -21.19 -1.65
CA TRP A 5 -2.37 -20.70 -1.35
C TRP A 5 -1.47 -20.75 -2.59
N GLN A 6 -1.56 -21.82 -3.38
CA GLN A 6 -0.80 -21.90 -4.63
C GLN A 6 -1.24 -20.83 -5.62
N THR A 7 -2.54 -20.52 -5.69
CA THR A 7 -3.04 -19.43 -6.54
C THR A 7 -2.56 -18.07 -6.06
N LEU A 8 -2.65 -17.76 -4.77
CA LEU A 8 -2.19 -16.48 -4.21
C LEU A 8 -0.69 -16.26 -4.42
N ASN A 9 0.15 -17.27 -4.18
CA ASN A 9 1.59 -17.15 -4.38
C ASN A 9 1.94 -16.96 -5.86
N LYS A 10 1.21 -17.60 -6.79
CA LYS A 10 1.39 -17.36 -8.23
C LYS A 10 0.99 -15.95 -8.64
N GLN A 11 -0.14 -15.44 -8.13
CA GLN A 11 -0.60 -14.07 -8.40
C GLN A 11 0.38 -13.03 -7.84
N ALA A 12 0.86 -13.22 -6.62
CA ALA A 12 1.84 -12.35 -6.00
C ALA A 12 3.16 -12.34 -6.78
N LEU A 13 3.64 -13.50 -7.24
CA LEU A 13 4.85 -13.60 -8.05
C LEU A 13 4.68 -12.98 -9.44
N ALA A 14 3.52 -13.16 -10.08
CA ALA A 14 3.21 -12.50 -11.34
C ALA A 14 3.23 -10.97 -11.18
N LEU A 15 2.58 -10.45 -10.14
CA LEU A 15 2.58 -9.02 -9.83
C LEU A 15 4.01 -8.50 -9.56
N LEU A 16 4.81 -9.25 -8.80
CA LEU A 16 6.22 -8.91 -8.55
C LEU A 16 7.01 -8.76 -9.85
N ASN A 17 6.79 -9.66 -10.81
CA ASN A 17 7.48 -9.65 -12.10
C ASN A 17 6.96 -8.53 -13.01
N GLU A 18 5.65 -8.45 -13.19
CA GLU A 18 5.00 -7.57 -14.17
C GLU A 18 5.01 -6.10 -13.75
N VAL A 19 4.81 -5.81 -12.47
CA VAL A 19 4.74 -4.44 -11.95
C VAL A 19 6.09 -3.99 -11.40
N PHE A 20 6.77 -4.83 -10.62
CA PHE A 20 8.00 -4.41 -9.92
C PHE A 20 9.28 -4.85 -10.61
N GLY A 21 9.20 -5.67 -11.67
CA GLY A 21 10.36 -6.10 -12.46
C GLY A 21 11.32 -7.04 -11.72
N TYR A 22 10.91 -7.63 -10.60
CA TYR A 22 11.76 -8.57 -9.84
C TYR A 22 11.40 -10.02 -10.15
N PRO A 23 12.39 -10.90 -10.39
CA PRO A 23 12.14 -12.28 -10.80
C PRO A 23 11.60 -13.15 -9.66
N GLU A 24 12.00 -12.85 -8.42
CA GLU A 24 11.69 -13.67 -7.26
C GLU A 24 11.64 -12.85 -5.96
N PHE A 25 10.91 -13.37 -4.98
CA PHE A 25 10.90 -12.84 -3.62
C PHE A 25 12.22 -13.13 -2.91
N ARG A 26 12.63 -12.20 -2.05
CA ARG A 26 13.85 -12.32 -1.24
C ARG A 26 13.51 -12.68 0.21
N GLY A 27 14.24 -13.64 0.77
CA GLY A 27 14.13 -14.01 2.18
C GLY A 27 12.69 -14.35 2.58
N HIS A 28 12.15 -13.65 3.58
CA HIS A 28 10.82 -13.90 4.12
C HIS A 28 9.68 -13.13 3.43
N GLN A 29 9.94 -12.40 2.35
CA GLN A 29 8.92 -11.59 1.66
C GLN A 29 7.68 -12.40 1.27
N ALA A 30 7.87 -13.58 0.65
CA ALA A 30 6.76 -14.42 0.21
C ALA A 30 5.83 -14.81 1.37
N ALA A 31 6.41 -15.25 2.50
CA ALA A 31 5.64 -15.65 3.68
C ALA A 31 4.88 -14.48 4.30
N VAL A 32 5.49 -13.29 4.36
CA VAL A 32 4.83 -12.08 4.86
C VAL A 32 3.69 -11.66 3.94
N ILE A 33 3.94 -11.62 2.63
CA ILE A 33 2.95 -11.23 1.62
C ILE A 33 1.77 -12.19 1.66
N GLU A 34 2.02 -13.49 1.72
CA GLU A 34 0.99 -14.53 1.83
C GLU A 34 0.11 -14.31 3.07
N HIS A 35 0.73 -14.12 4.23
CA HIS A 35 0.04 -13.91 5.51
C HIS A 35 -0.83 -12.64 5.49
N VAL A 36 -0.26 -11.51 5.05
CA VAL A 36 -0.96 -10.21 5.00
C VAL A 36 -2.05 -10.21 3.93
N THR A 37 -1.83 -10.84 2.78
CA THR A 37 -2.85 -10.99 1.73
C THR A 37 -4.02 -11.83 2.25
N GLY A 38 -3.75 -12.82 3.11
CA GLY A 38 -4.74 -13.67 3.76
C GLY A 38 -5.58 -13.00 4.85
N GLY A 39 -5.30 -11.74 5.22
CA GLY A 39 -6.03 -11.06 6.30
C GLY A 39 -5.28 -10.94 7.62
N GLY A 40 -4.08 -11.48 7.74
CA GLY A 40 -3.33 -11.54 8.99
C GLY A 40 -2.51 -10.28 9.30
N ASP A 41 -2.29 -10.05 10.59
CA ASP A 41 -1.40 -8.99 11.09
C ASP A 41 0.05 -9.47 11.14
N ALA A 42 1.01 -8.59 10.81
CA ALA A 42 2.43 -8.92 10.78
C ALA A 42 3.30 -7.84 11.41
N LEU A 43 4.33 -8.26 12.14
CA LEU A 43 5.47 -7.43 12.51
C LEU A 43 6.66 -7.82 11.64
N VAL A 44 7.11 -6.89 10.79
CA VAL A 44 8.17 -7.15 9.80
C VAL A 44 9.42 -6.37 10.19
N LEU A 45 10.46 -7.09 10.59
CA LEU A 45 11.77 -6.54 10.92
C LEU A 45 12.76 -6.90 9.80
N MET A 46 13.05 -5.94 8.93
CA MET A 46 13.95 -6.13 7.80
C MET A 46 14.87 -4.90 7.65
N PRO A 47 16.14 -5.07 7.24
CA PRO A 47 17.05 -3.94 7.05
C PRO A 47 16.58 -3.04 5.90
N THR A 48 17.01 -1.78 5.89
CA THR A 48 16.75 -0.86 4.77
C THR A 48 17.27 -1.46 3.45
N GLY A 49 16.56 -1.22 2.34
CA GLY A 49 16.94 -1.76 1.02
C GLY A 49 16.58 -3.24 0.79
N SER A 50 16.10 -3.95 1.80
CA SER A 50 15.65 -5.35 1.68
C SER A 50 14.33 -5.56 0.91
N GLY A 51 13.70 -4.47 0.45
CA GLY A 51 12.40 -4.51 -0.22
C GLY A 51 11.23 -4.71 0.75
N LYS A 52 11.32 -4.23 1.99
CA LYS A 52 10.21 -4.30 2.97
C LYS A 52 8.89 -3.70 2.46
N SER A 53 8.96 -2.76 1.52
CA SER A 53 7.76 -2.09 0.99
C SER A 53 6.87 -3.04 0.19
N LEU A 54 7.48 -4.02 -0.49
CA LEU A 54 6.75 -5.06 -1.22
C LEU A 54 5.84 -5.87 -0.29
N CYS A 55 6.22 -6.00 0.99
CA CYS A 55 5.44 -6.73 2.00
C CYS A 55 4.08 -6.08 2.33
N TYR A 56 3.84 -4.82 1.97
CA TYR A 56 2.53 -4.18 2.07
C TYR A 56 1.99 -3.71 0.71
N GLN A 57 2.85 -3.39 -0.26
CA GLN A 57 2.44 -2.97 -1.60
C GLN A 57 1.76 -4.09 -2.38
N ILE A 58 2.36 -5.29 -2.39
CA ILE A 58 1.77 -6.44 -3.11
C ILE A 58 0.45 -6.85 -2.45
N PRO A 59 0.34 -7.00 -1.13
CA PRO A 59 -0.95 -7.29 -0.50
C PRO A 59 -2.01 -6.20 -0.73
N ALA A 60 -1.63 -4.92 -0.79
CA ALA A 60 -2.56 -3.84 -1.11
C ALA A 60 -3.13 -3.95 -2.53
N LEU A 61 -2.34 -4.44 -3.49
CA LEU A 61 -2.75 -4.64 -4.88
C LEU A 61 -3.54 -5.94 -5.10
N LEU A 62 -3.35 -6.95 -4.25
CA LEU A 62 -4.07 -8.23 -4.34
C LEU A 62 -5.41 -8.22 -3.59
N ARG A 63 -5.58 -7.34 -2.60
CA ARG A 63 -6.80 -7.23 -1.81
C ARG A 63 -7.71 -6.14 -2.38
N GLU A 64 -9.02 -6.34 -2.28
CA GLU A 64 -9.98 -5.33 -2.69
C GLU A 64 -9.96 -4.13 -1.72
N GLY A 65 -9.69 -2.93 -2.23
CA GLY A 65 -9.68 -1.67 -1.48
C GLY A 65 -8.35 -0.93 -1.61
N THR A 66 -8.18 0.12 -0.81
CA THR A 66 -6.96 0.93 -0.75
C THR A 66 -6.08 0.50 0.43
N GLY A 67 -4.79 0.26 0.18
CA GLY A 67 -3.79 0.10 1.23
C GLY A 67 -3.37 1.45 1.80
N VAL A 68 -3.49 1.62 3.12
CA VAL A 68 -3.04 2.85 3.80
C VAL A 68 -1.65 2.65 4.37
N VAL A 69 -0.72 3.53 4.07
CA VAL A 69 0.66 3.45 4.55
C VAL A 69 0.99 4.67 5.40
N VAL A 70 1.29 4.48 6.67
CA VAL A 70 1.64 5.57 7.59
C VAL A 70 3.15 5.75 7.57
N SER A 71 3.61 6.94 7.15
CA SER A 71 5.05 7.23 7.08
C SER A 71 5.37 8.61 7.66
N PRO A 72 6.35 8.73 8.58
CA PRO A 72 6.73 10.01 9.15
C PRO A 72 7.55 10.89 8.19
N LEU A 73 8.08 10.32 7.09
CA LEU A 73 8.99 11.03 6.19
C LEU A 73 8.27 11.44 4.90
N ILE A 74 7.96 12.73 4.77
CA ILE A 74 7.27 13.30 3.60
C ILE A 74 8.04 13.06 2.30
N SER A 75 9.36 13.24 2.31
CA SER A 75 10.20 12.98 1.13
C SER A 75 10.10 11.53 0.67
N LEU A 76 10.16 10.57 1.61
CA LEU A 76 9.97 9.16 1.30
C LEU A 76 8.59 8.89 0.72
N MET A 77 7.53 9.53 1.22
CA MET A 77 6.18 9.37 0.67
C MET A 77 6.12 9.83 -0.78
N GLN A 78 6.72 10.98 -1.09
CA GLN A 78 6.78 11.53 -2.45
C GLN A 78 7.55 10.59 -3.39
N ASP A 79 8.73 10.13 -2.98
CA ASP A 79 9.54 9.19 -3.76
C ASP A 79 8.81 7.87 -4.01
N GLN A 80 8.11 7.35 -2.99
CA GLN A 80 7.34 6.11 -3.12
C GLN A 80 6.13 6.26 -4.04
N VAL A 81 5.39 7.36 -3.92
CA VAL A 81 4.22 7.61 -4.79
C VAL A 81 4.66 7.85 -6.23
N ALA A 82 5.76 8.59 -6.46
CA ALA A 82 6.32 8.79 -7.79
C ALA A 82 6.75 7.46 -8.42
N ALA A 83 7.52 6.65 -7.69
CA ALA A 83 7.95 5.33 -8.17
C ALA A 83 6.76 4.41 -8.47
N LEU A 84 5.74 4.38 -7.61
CA LEU A 84 4.52 3.59 -7.85
C LEU A 84 3.74 4.08 -9.08
N ALA A 85 3.65 5.40 -9.28
CA ALA A 85 2.97 5.97 -10.44
C ALA A 85 3.69 5.63 -11.75
N GLU A 86 5.02 5.59 -11.78
CA GLU A 86 5.80 5.13 -12.94
C GLU A 86 5.50 3.67 -13.30
N LEU A 87 5.14 2.85 -12.32
CA LEU A 87 4.72 1.45 -12.51
C LEU A 87 3.22 1.31 -12.83
N GLY A 88 2.50 2.43 -13.00
CA GLY A 88 1.05 2.43 -13.26
C GLY A 88 0.18 2.14 -12.04
N VAL A 89 0.76 2.10 -10.84
CA VAL A 89 0.02 1.91 -9.58
C VAL A 89 -0.63 3.23 -9.17
N ARG A 90 -1.92 3.19 -8.82
CA ARG A 90 -2.70 4.37 -8.43
C ARG A 90 -2.40 4.74 -6.99
N ALA A 91 -1.27 5.40 -6.77
CA ALA A 91 -0.83 5.85 -5.46
C ALA A 91 -1.07 7.35 -5.25
N ALA A 92 -1.31 7.76 -4.01
CA ALA A 92 -1.35 9.16 -3.59
C ALA A 92 -0.80 9.31 -2.17
N PHE A 93 -0.55 10.56 -1.74
CA PHE A 93 -0.18 10.86 -0.36
C PHE A 93 -1.04 11.96 0.25
N LEU A 94 -1.20 11.97 1.59
CA LEU A 94 -1.84 13.04 2.37
C LEU A 94 -0.88 13.49 3.46
N ASN A 95 -0.45 14.75 3.40
CA ASN A 95 0.43 15.39 4.39
C ASN A 95 0.10 16.88 4.52
N SER A 96 0.89 17.62 5.28
CA SER A 96 0.71 19.06 5.50
C SER A 96 1.12 19.95 4.32
N THR A 97 1.83 19.44 3.31
CA THR A 97 2.35 20.26 2.19
C THR A 97 1.34 20.46 1.06
N LEU A 98 0.27 19.67 1.04
CA LEU A 98 -0.77 19.76 0.01
C LEU A 98 -1.73 20.92 0.24
N SER A 99 -2.13 21.55 -0.86
CA SER A 99 -3.24 22.50 -0.88
C SER A 99 -4.58 21.82 -0.58
N TRP A 100 -5.57 22.62 -0.20
CA TRP A 100 -6.93 22.12 0.06
C TRP A 100 -7.57 21.43 -1.14
N THR A 101 -7.31 21.93 -2.34
CA THR A 101 -7.83 21.37 -3.60
C THR A 101 -7.22 20.00 -3.90
N GLU A 102 -5.90 19.84 -3.71
CA GLU A 102 -5.24 18.55 -3.88
C GLU A 102 -5.74 17.52 -2.87
N VAL A 103 -5.87 17.92 -1.59
CA VAL A 103 -6.43 17.06 -0.54
C VAL A 103 -7.85 16.61 -0.91
N ALA A 104 -8.73 17.54 -1.31
CA ALA A 104 -10.11 17.21 -1.65
C ALA A 104 -10.22 16.21 -2.83
N GLU A 105 -9.36 16.36 -3.84
CA GLU A 105 -9.32 15.45 -4.99
C GLU A 105 -8.86 14.05 -4.58
N ILE A 106 -7.77 13.96 -3.80
CA ILE A 106 -7.26 12.66 -3.30
C ILE A 106 -8.31 11.97 -2.44
N GLU A 107 -8.98 12.70 -1.55
CA GLU A 107 -10.06 12.18 -0.72
C GLU A 107 -11.24 11.67 -1.55
N ALA A 108 -11.60 12.37 -2.63
CA ALA A 108 -12.67 11.94 -3.52
C ALA A 108 -12.30 10.65 -4.26
N ARG A 109 -11.07 10.55 -4.77
CA ARG A 109 -10.53 9.33 -5.40
C ARG A 109 -10.52 8.15 -4.43
N ALA A 110 -10.08 8.35 -3.19
CA ALA A 110 -10.07 7.31 -2.16
C ALA A 110 -11.50 6.77 -1.88
N ARG A 111 -12.48 7.66 -1.71
CA ARG A 111 -13.89 7.27 -1.51
C ARG A 111 -14.48 6.49 -2.69
N ARG A 112 -14.03 6.78 -3.92
CA ARG A 112 -14.46 6.08 -5.14
C ARG A 112 -13.71 4.76 -5.40
N GLY A 113 -12.74 4.38 -4.55
CA GLY A 113 -11.93 3.18 -4.76
C GLY A 113 -10.95 3.30 -5.94
N GLU A 114 -10.52 4.53 -6.25
CA GLU A 114 -9.63 4.84 -7.36
C GLU A 114 -8.14 4.86 -6.96
N LEU A 115 -7.83 4.46 -5.73
CA LEU A 115 -6.48 4.38 -5.19
C LEU A 115 -6.16 2.94 -4.77
N ASP A 116 -4.99 2.46 -5.19
CA ASP A 116 -4.39 1.22 -4.71
C ASP A 116 -3.66 1.46 -3.38
N LEU A 117 -2.92 2.58 -3.29
CA LEU A 117 -2.18 2.98 -2.10
C LEU A 117 -2.40 4.45 -1.72
N LEU A 118 -2.56 4.70 -0.43
CA LEU A 118 -2.64 6.03 0.15
C LEU A 118 -1.61 6.17 1.27
N TYR A 119 -0.55 6.93 1.03
CA TYR A 119 0.43 7.27 2.05
C TYR A 119 -0.11 8.41 2.92
N VAL A 120 -0.09 8.27 4.25
CA VAL A 120 -0.63 9.28 5.18
C VAL A 120 0.43 9.66 6.20
N ALA A 121 0.67 10.96 6.36
CA ALA A 121 1.56 11.45 7.39
C ALA A 121 0.88 11.36 8.77
N PRO A 122 1.61 11.02 9.86
CA PRO A 122 1.02 10.82 11.18
C PRO A 122 0.15 11.99 11.67
N GLU A 123 0.56 13.22 11.38
CA GLU A 123 -0.19 14.41 11.78
C GLU A 123 -1.56 14.52 11.09
N ARG A 124 -1.71 13.95 9.89
CA ARG A 124 -2.99 13.90 9.17
C ARG A 124 -3.87 12.75 9.66
N LEU A 125 -3.27 11.60 9.94
CA LEU A 125 -3.98 10.40 10.40
C LEU A 125 -4.80 10.67 11.66
N LEU A 126 -4.28 11.51 12.55
CA LEU A 126 -4.92 11.84 13.84
C LEU A 126 -6.08 12.83 13.73
N THR A 127 -6.42 13.32 12.54
CA THR A 127 -7.52 14.27 12.33
C THR A 127 -8.86 13.56 12.14
N GLU A 128 -9.94 14.12 12.68
CA GLU A 128 -11.31 13.59 12.45
C GLU A 128 -11.66 13.48 10.96
N ARG A 129 -11.14 14.41 10.14
CA ARG A 129 -11.32 14.38 8.69
C ARG A 129 -10.71 13.13 8.07
N CYS A 130 -9.50 12.75 8.48
CA CYS A 130 -8.86 11.53 7.98
C CYS A 130 -9.60 10.28 8.48
N PHE A 131 -10.00 10.22 9.75
CA PHE A 131 -10.82 9.12 10.25
C PHE A 131 -12.13 8.95 9.46
N THR A 132 -12.82 10.06 9.17
CA THR A 132 -14.05 10.06 8.37
C THR A 132 -13.80 9.56 6.94
N LEU A 133 -12.69 9.98 6.33
CA LEU A 133 -12.27 9.49 5.02
C LEU A 133 -12.06 7.97 5.03
N LEU A 134 -11.27 7.47 5.99
CA LEU A 134 -10.94 6.06 6.09
C LEU A 134 -12.17 5.20 6.37
N ALA A 135 -13.07 5.67 7.25
CA ALA A 135 -14.33 4.99 7.54
C ALA A 135 -15.28 4.94 6.33
N ALA A 136 -15.22 5.95 5.45
CA ALA A 136 -16.03 6.02 4.23
C ALA A 136 -15.35 5.36 3.01
N SER A 137 -14.15 4.80 3.17
CA SER A 137 -13.38 4.18 2.09
C SER A 137 -13.28 2.68 2.29
N ARG A 138 -13.16 1.92 1.19
CA ARG A 138 -12.89 0.49 1.27
C ARG A 138 -11.40 0.26 1.51
N LEU A 139 -11.02 -0.21 2.69
CA LEU A 139 -9.62 -0.42 3.04
C LEU A 139 -9.18 -1.86 2.76
N ALA A 140 -8.02 -1.99 2.11
CA ALA A 140 -7.34 -3.27 1.91
C ALA A 140 -6.55 -3.66 3.17
N LEU A 141 -5.70 -2.75 3.67
CA LEU A 141 -4.83 -2.93 4.84
C LEU A 141 -4.34 -1.59 5.38
N ILE A 142 -3.69 -1.60 6.55
CA ILE A 142 -2.94 -0.47 7.11
C ILE A 142 -1.52 -0.96 7.46
N ALA A 143 -0.49 -0.19 7.07
CA ALA A 143 0.93 -0.49 7.27
C ALA A 143 1.70 0.71 7.82
#